data_AF-A0A849RU25-F1
#
_entry.id   AF-A0A849RU25-F1
#
_cell.length_a   1.000
_cell.length_b   1.000
_cell.length_c   1.000
_cell.angle_alpha   90.00
_cell.angle_beta   90.00
_cell.angle_gamma   90.00
#
_symmetry.space_group_name_H-M   'P 1'
#
loop_
_entity.id
_entity.type
_entity.pdbx_description
1 polymer ?
#
loop_
_entity_poly.entity_id
_entity_poly.type
_entity_poly.pdbx_seq_one_letter_code
_entity_poly.pdbx_strand_id
1 'polypeptide(L)'
;SESRQQEISDISRSLKALAKELNVPVIALSQLSRAVEARKPPIPMLADLRESGAIEQDADVVMFIYREDVYDENSERKGIADILVSKHRNGPTGRKELFFHHQFAKFESLDNREVV
;
A
#
# COMPACT_ATOMS: atom_id res chain seq x y z
N SER A 1 -13.24 0.56 -21.63
CA SER A 1 -12.67 0.03 -20.37
C SER A 1 -11.41 -0.80 -20.62
N GLU A 2 -11.33 -1.53 -21.75
CA GLU A 2 -10.19 -2.37 -22.12
C GLU A 2 -8.88 -1.59 -22.35
N SER A 3 -8.91 -0.37 -22.95
CA SER A 3 -7.65 0.37 -23.19
C SER A 3 -6.97 0.82 -21.91
N ARG A 4 -7.72 1.27 -20.89
CA ARG A 4 -7.12 1.70 -19.62
C ARG A 4 -6.45 0.54 -18.87
N GLN A 5 -7.08 -0.64 -18.86
CA GLN A 5 -6.47 -1.82 -18.25
C GLN A 5 -5.20 -2.24 -19.01
N GLN A 6 -5.23 -2.17 -20.34
CA GLN A 6 -4.06 -2.45 -21.18
C GLN A 6 -2.93 -1.45 -20.92
N GLU A 7 -3.23 -0.16 -20.90
CA GLU A 7 -2.27 0.92 -20.60
C GLU A 7 -1.60 0.71 -19.23
N ILE A 8 -2.39 0.42 -18.19
CA ILE A 8 -1.85 0.14 -16.85
C ILE A 8 -0.97 -1.10 -16.86
N SER A 9 -1.36 -2.12 -17.62
CA SER A 9 -0.57 -3.35 -17.77
C SER A 9 0.78 -3.06 -18.42
N ASP A 10 0.79 -2.27 -19.49
CA ASP A 10 1.99 -1.90 -20.23
C ASP A 10 2.92 -1.02 -19.38
N ILE A 11 2.37 -0.09 -18.60
CA ILE A 11 3.12 0.73 -17.64
C ILE A 11 3.76 -0.17 -16.56
N SER A 12 2.98 -1.06 -15.94
CA SER A 12 3.48 -1.90 -14.84
C SER A 12 4.60 -2.85 -15.30
N ARG A 13 4.46 -3.42 -16.50
CA ARG A 13 5.47 -4.27 -17.12
C ARG A 13 6.74 -3.50 -17.45
N SER A 14 6.59 -2.29 -17.99
CA SER A 14 7.72 -1.40 -18.32
C SER A 14 8.47 -0.97 -17.07
N LEU A 15 7.78 -0.63 -15.98
CA LEU A 15 8.41 -0.31 -14.69
C LEU A 15 9.18 -1.49 -14.13
N LYS A 16 8.63 -2.72 -14.22
CA LYS A 16 9.31 -3.94 -13.78
C LYS A 16 10.55 -4.24 -14.63
N ALA A 17 10.47 -4.04 -15.94
CA ALA A 17 11.59 -4.22 -16.85
C ALA A 17 12.71 -3.20 -16.52
N LEU A 18 12.36 -1.93 -16.35
CA LEU A 18 13.30 -0.86 -15.98
C LEU A 18 14.01 -1.15 -14.65
N ALA A 19 13.26 -1.56 -13.63
CA ALA A 19 13.83 -1.93 -12.32
C ALA A 19 14.86 -3.05 -12.43
N LYS A 20 14.59 -4.05 -13.28
CA LYS A 20 15.51 -5.17 -13.54
C LYS A 20 16.73 -4.76 -14.34
N GLU A 21 16.54 -3.95 -15.38
CA GLU A 21 17.61 -3.50 -16.28
C GLU A 21 18.62 -2.60 -15.55
N LEU A 22 18.12 -1.63 -14.79
CA LEU A 22 18.96 -0.69 -14.04
C LEU A 22 19.40 -1.23 -12.67
N ASN A 23 18.85 -2.36 -12.24
CA ASN A 23 19.08 -2.96 -10.93
C ASN A 23 18.85 -1.96 -9.77
N VAL A 24 17.72 -1.24 -9.83
CA VAL A 24 17.31 -0.27 -8.80
C VAL A 24 15.90 -0.56 -8.29
N PRO A 25 15.60 -0.27 -7.01
CA PRO A 25 14.24 -0.36 -6.51
C PRO A 25 13.36 0.72 -7.16
N VAL A 26 12.26 0.31 -7.78
CA VAL A 26 11.24 1.21 -8.32
C VAL A 26 10.01 1.15 -7.43
N ILE A 27 9.60 2.30 -6.91
CA ILE A 27 8.39 2.46 -6.11
C ILE A 27 7.36 3.20 -6.95
N ALA A 28 6.19 2.59 -7.13
CA ALA A 28 5.05 3.20 -7.80
C ALA A 28 3.89 3.34 -6.80
N LEU A 29 3.22 4.48 -6.83
CA LEU A 29 2.00 4.71 -6.07
C LEU A 29 0.80 4.36 -6.95
N SER A 30 -0.14 3.63 -6.38
CA SER A 30 -1.40 3.29 -7.05
C SER A 30 -2.58 3.68 -6.16
N GLN A 31 -3.61 4.22 -6.79
CA GLN A 31 -4.88 4.49 -6.12
C GLN A 31 -5.71 3.21 -6.04
N LEU A 32 -6.50 3.08 -4.98
CA LEU A 32 -7.41 1.95 -4.79
C LEU A 32 -8.79 2.25 -5.39
N SER A 33 -9.51 1.19 -5.76
CA SER A 33 -10.93 1.31 -6.05
C SER A 33 -11.70 1.82 -4.83
N ARG A 34 -12.67 2.71 -5.04
CA ARG A 34 -13.59 3.20 -3.99
C ARG A 34 -14.42 2.08 -3.34
N ALA A 35 -14.46 0.88 -3.95
CA ALA A 35 -15.11 -0.29 -3.37
C ALA A 35 -14.58 -0.66 -1.97
N VAL A 36 -13.34 -0.26 -1.64
CA VAL A 36 -12.76 -0.44 -0.29
C VAL A 36 -13.60 0.24 0.79
N GLU A 37 -14.18 1.41 0.50
CA GLU A 37 -14.93 2.23 1.47
C GLU A 37 -16.26 1.60 1.88
N ALA A 38 -16.81 0.71 1.05
CA ALA A 38 -18.05 0.00 1.35
C ALA A 38 -17.86 -1.13 2.38
N ARG A 39 -16.61 -1.54 2.64
CA ARG A 39 -16.31 -2.61 3.60
C ARG A 39 -16.24 -2.06 5.03
N LYS A 40 -16.55 -2.92 6.01
CA LYS A 40 -16.46 -2.62 7.44
C LYS A 40 -15.64 -3.71 8.13
N PRO A 41 -14.39 -3.42 8.58
CA PRO A 41 -13.64 -2.18 8.37
C PRO A 41 -13.15 -2.01 6.91
N PRO A 42 -12.89 -0.76 6.45
CA PRO A 42 -12.45 -0.48 5.07
C PRO A 42 -10.96 -0.76 4.87
N ILE A 43 -10.54 -2.00 5.17
CA ILE A 43 -9.15 -2.45 5.05
C ILE A 43 -8.86 -2.79 3.57
N PRO A 44 -7.82 -2.22 2.94
CA PRO A 44 -7.41 -2.55 1.58
C PRO A 44 -6.97 -4.01 1.38
N MET A 45 -7.18 -4.52 0.18
CA MET A 45 -6.76 -5.84 -0.27
C MET A 45 -6.35 -5.81 -1.75
N LEU A 46 -5.67 -6.86 -2.22
CA LEU A 46 -5.18 -6.93 -3.60
C LEU A 46 -6.29 -6.75 -4.65
N ALA A 47 -7.49 -7.27 -4.37
CA ALA A 47 -8.66 -7.09 -5.23
C ALA A 47 -9.12 -5.62 -5.40
N ASP A 48 -8.62 -4.68 -4.59
CA ASP A 48 -8.93 -3.25 -4.78
C ASP A 48 -8.04 -2.61 -5.85
N LEU A 49 -6.98 -3.31 -6.29
CA LEU A 49 -6.18 -2.97 -7.46
C LEU A 49 -6.85 -3.44 -8.75
N ARG A 50 -8.11 -3.91 -8.74
CA ARG A 50 -8.77 -4.64 -9.84
C ARG A 50 -8.83 -3.93 -11.20
N GLU A 51 -8.75 -2.60 -11.27
CA GLU A 51 -8.57 -1.90 -12.55
C GLU A 51 -7.15 -2.06 -13.14
N SER A 52 -6.28 -2.71 -12.38
CA SER A 52 -4.84 -2.84 -12.55
C SER A 52 -4.36 -4.26 -12.20
N GLY A 53 -5.10 -5.30 -12.61
CA GLY A 53 -4.73 -6.70 -12.30
C GLY A 53 -3.29 -7.07 -12.69
N ALA A 54 -2.73 -6.40 -13.71
CA ALA A 54 -1.33 -6.53 -14.08
C ALA A 54 -0.35 -5.98 -13.03
N ILE A 55 -0.69 -4.91 -12.30
CA ILE A 55 0.14 -4.39 -11.20
C ILE A 55 0.31 -5.47 -10.12
N GLU A 56 -0.78 -6.13 -9.74
CA GLU A 56 -0.72 -7.21 -8.76
C GLU A 56 0.23 -8.31 -9.24
N GLN A 57 0.18 -8.68 -10.52
CA GLN A 57 1.05 -9.72 -11.07
C GLN A 57 2.51 -9.26 -11.14
N ASP A 58 2.79 -8.07 -11.68
CA ASP A 58 4.13 -7.60 -11.99
C ASP A 58 4.93 -7.14 -10.76
N ALA A 59 4.26 -6.59 -9.74
CA ALA A 59 4.91 -6.13 -8.52
C ALA A 59 5.61 -7.27 -7.76
N ASP A 60 6.79 -6.97 -7.18
CA ASP A 60 7.45 -7.90 -6.25
C ASP A 60 6.86 -7.80 -4.84
N VAL A 61 6.55 -6.57 -4.43
CA VAL A 61 5.98 -6.24 -3.12
C VAL A 61 4.79 -5.31 -3.34
N VAL A 62 3.68 -5.57 -2.64
CA VAL A 62 2.52 -4.67 -2.58
C VAL A 62 2.29 -4.32 -1.12
N MET A 63 2.32 -3.02 -0.83
CA MET A 63 2.04 -2.47 0.49
C MET A 63 0.83 -1.55 0.43
N PHE A 64 -0.12 -1.76 1.33
CA PHE A 64 -1.20 -0.81 1.57
C PHE A 64 -0.95 -0.04 2.85
N ILE A 65 -1.47 1.18 2.90
CA ILE A 65 -1.47 2.01 4.10
C ILE A 65 -2.92 2.10 4.55
N TYR A 66 -3.19 1.70 5.79
CA TYR A 66 -4.48 1.82 6.42
C TYR A 66 -4.37 2.63 7.70
N ARG A 67 -5.28 3.58 7.89
CA ARG A 67 -5.34 4.44 9.07
C ARG A 67 -6.77 4.46 9.58
N GLU A 68 -7.02 3.79 10.69
CA GLU A 68 -8.37 3.67 11.25
C GLU A 68 -8.92 5.04 11.68
N ASP A 69 -8.06 5.89 12.24
CA ASP A 69 -8.41 7.24 12.72
C ASP A 69 -8.86 8.22 11.62
N VAL A 70 -8.70 7.87 10.34
CA VAL A 70 -9.26 8.60 9.19
C VAL A 70 -10.72 8.23 8.94
N TYR A 71 -11.12 7.02 9.32
CA TYR A 71 -12.48 6.49 9.12
C TYR A 71 -13.34 6.57 10.38
N ASP A 72 -12.72 6.56 11.55
CA ASP A 72 -13.37 6.70 12.86
C ASP A 72 -12.59 7.68 13.75
N GLU A 73 -13.14 8.89 13.92
CA GLU A 73 -12.55 9.95 14.76
C GLU A 73 -12.47 9.57 16.25
N ASN A 74 -13.27 8.59 16.68
CA ASN A 74 -13.29 8.07 18.04
C ASN A 74 -12.40 6.83 18.22
N SER A 75 -11.69 6.39 17.18
CA SER A 75 -10.76 5.27 17.30
C SER A 75 -9.71 5.52 18.38
N GLU A 76 -9.43 4.50 19.19
CA GLU A 76 -8.34 4.47 20.16
C GLU A 76 -6.95 4.40 19.47
N ARG A 77 -6.92 4.13 18.16
CA ARG A 77 -5.70 3.98 17.35
C ARG A 77 -5.31 5.30 16.66
N LYS A 78 -5.46 6.43 17.36
CA LYS A 78 -5.11 7.76 16.83
C LYS A 78 -3.65 7.85 16.44
N GLY A 79 -3.39 8.30 15.21
CA GLY A 79 -2.06 8.39 14.65
C GLY A 79 -1.40 7.05 14.36
N ILE A 80 -2.09 5.91 14.46
CA ILE A 80 -1.52 4.62 14.08
C ILE A 80 -1.82 4.33 12.60
N ALA A 81 -0.76 4.09 11.84
CA ALA A 81 -0.83 3.66 10.46
C ALA A 81 -0.37 2.19 10.34
N ASP A 82 -1.24 1.37 9.78
CA ASP A 82 -0.97 -0.01 9.44
C ASP A 82 -0.37 -0.08 8.03
N ILE A 83 0.88 -0.52 7.95
CA ILE A 83 1.53 -0.89 6.70
C ILE A 83 1.29 -2.38 6.46
N LEU A 84 0.42 -2.67 5.51
CA LEU A 84 -0.01 -4.01 5.16
C LEU A 84 0.80 -4.52 3.97
N VAL A 85 1.78 -5.39 4.22
CA VAL A 85 2.52 -6.10 3.17
C VAL A 85 1.65 -7.24 2.66
N SER A 86 0.78 -6.96 1.69
CA SER A 86 -0.19 -7.91 1.15
C SER A 86 0.39 -8.86 0.10
N LYS A 87 1.51 -8.50 -0.53
CA LYS A 87 2.27 -9.38 -1.42
C LYS A 87 3.76 -9.18 -1.17
N HIS A 88 4.50 -10.29 -1.15
CA HIS A 88 5.95 -10.28 -1.14
C HIS A 88 6.46 -11.54 -1.86
N ARG A 89 7.10 -11.40 -3.03
CA ARG A 89 7.57 -12.54 -3.83
C ARG A 89 8.68 -13.35 -3.15
N ASN A 90 9.54 -12.68 -2.38
CA ASN A 90 10.77 -13.25 -1.83
C ASN A 90 10.82 -13.22 -0.30
N GLY A 91 9.68 -13.10 0.38
CA GLY A 91 9.63 -13.03 1.82
C GLY A 91 8.21 -13.04 2.37
N PRO A 92 8.04 -12.85 3.68
CA PRO A 92 6.75 -12.94 4.32
C PRO A 92 5.87 -11.71 3.97
N THR A 93 4.56 -11.96 3.92
CA THR A 93 3.53 -10.95 4.05
C THR A 93 3.31 -10.64 5.53
N GLY A 94 2.60 -9.56 5.83
CA GLY A 94 2.30 -9.21 7.22
C GLY A 94 1.82 -7.78 7.39
N ARG A 95 1.76 -7.37 8.65
CA ARG A 95 1.34 -6.04 9.07
C ARG A 95 2.40 -5.46 9.99
N LYS A 96 2.80 -4.22 9.74
CA LYS A 96 3.64 -3.44 10.66
C LYS A 96 2.91 -2.15 11.01
N GLU A 97 2.90 -1.83 12.29
CA GLU A 97 2.28 -0.62 12.80
C GLU A 97 3.35 0.48 12.95
N LEU A 98 3.03 1.67 12.48
CA LEU A 98 3.85 2.87 12.59
C LEU A 98 3.03 4.01 13.21
N PHE A 99 3.69 4.93 13.90
CA PHE A 99 3.07 6.18 14.31
C PHE A 99 3.18 7.21 13.18
N PHE A 100 2.08 7.87 12.83
CA PHE A 100 2.00 8.91 11.82
C PHE A 100 1.78 10.27 12.49
N HIS A 101 2.82 11.10 12.48
CA HIS A 101 2.78 12.49 12.93
C HIS A 101 2.15 13.35 11.82
N HIS A 102 0.84 13.59 11.91
CA HIS A 102 0.07 14.33 10.90
C HIS A 102 0.65 15.72 10.57
N GLN A 103 1.15 16.45 11.57
CA GLN A 103 1.70 17.80 11.41
C GLN A 103 2.97 17.84 10.55
N PHE A 104 3.70 16.73 10.50
CA PHE A 104 4.99 16.65 9.82
C PHE A 104 4.98 15.69 8.63
N ALA A 105 3.83 15.06 8.34
CA ALA A 105 3.72 13.96 7.37
C ALA A 105 4.82 12.89 7.56
N LYS A 106 5.13 12.56 8.83
CA LYS A 106 6.26 11.71 9.22
C LYS A 106 5.75 10.40 9.82
N PHE A 107 6.32 9.28 9.37
CA PHE A 107 6.15 7.97 10.00
C PHE A 107 7.31 7.68 10.97
N GLU A 108 6.99 7.09 12.11
CA GLU A 108 7.96 6.69 13.13
C GLU A 108 7.67 5.26 13.61
N SER A 109 8.72 4.53 13.95
CA SER A 109 8.58 3.20 14.54
C SER A 109 7.93 3.30 15.91
N LEU A 110 6.92 2.47 16.18
CA LEU A 110 6.36 2.34 17.52
C LEU A 110 7.36 1.72 18.51
N ASP A 111 8.34 0.98 17.99
CA ASP A 111 9.39 0.35 18.79
C ASP A 111 10.36 1.40 19.37
N ASN A 112 10.40 2.62 18.81
CA ASN A 112 11.23 3.74 19.27
C ASN A 112 10.59 4.60 20.36
N ARG A 113 9.53 4.13 21.03
CA ARG A 113 9.11 4.72 22.30
C ARG A 113 10.12 4.33 23.39
N GLU A 114 11.34 4.85 23.31
CA GLU A 114 12.13 5.03 24.50
C GLU A 114 11.31 5.91 25.44
N VAL A 115 11.05 5.36 26.62
CA VAL A 115 10.55 6.10 27.76
C VAL A 115 11.57 7.21 28.01
N VAL A 116 11.24 8.43 27.60
CA VAL A 116 11.92 9.63 28.09
C VAL A 116 11.32 9.99 29.45
#